data_AF-A0A349N7N0-F1
#
_entry.id   AF-A0A349N7N0-F1
#
_cell.length_a   1.000
_cell.length_b   1.000
_cell.length_c   1.000
_cell.angle_alpha   90.00
_cell.angle_beta   90.00
_cell.angle_gamma   90.00
#
_symmetry.space_group_name_H-M   'P 1'
#
loop_
_entity.id
_entity.type
_entity.pdbx_description
1 polymer ?
#
loop_
_entity_poly.entity_id
_entity_poly.type
_entity_poly.pdbx_seq_one_letter_code
_entity_poly.pdbx_strand_id
1 'polypeptide(L)' 'MNWQQLKIQIVPEHVDFIEPQLLNAGAVSITYLDAEDQPVFQEELDSTPLWDSLVLCALFEEDTDLSEVL' A
#
# COMPACT_ATOMS: atom_id res chain seq x y z
N MET A 1 22.40 -1.53 -0.36
CA MET A 1 21.10 -1.79 -1.00
C MET A 1 20.30 -0.52 -0.82
N ASN A 2 19.93 0.12 -1.92
CA ASN A 2 19.10 1.31 -1.93
C ASN A 2 17.74 0.89 -2.49
N TRP A 3 16.66 1.50 -2.03
CA TRP A 3 15.31 1.19 -2.50
C TRP A 3 14.59 2.48 -2.83
N GLN A 4 13.72 2.42 -3.84
CA GLN A 4 12.75 3.47 -4.10
C GLN A 4 11.48 3.18 -3.31
N GLN A 5 10.86 4.23 -2.78
CA GLN A 5 9.64 4.10 -1.99
C GLN A 5 8.57 5.06 -2.50
N LEU A 6 7.41 4.50 -2.82
CA LEU A 6 6.19 5.25 -3.13
C LEU A 6 5.24 5.21 -1.93
N LYS A 7 4.72 6.37 -1.53
CA LYS A 7 3.73 6.50 -0.45
C LYS A 7 2.50 7.21 -0.99
N ILE A 8 1.34 6.60 -0.84
CA ILE A 8 0.07 7.13 -1.32
C ILE A 8 -0.97 6.97 -0.23
N GLN A 9 -1.67 8.05 0.11
CA GLN A 9 -2.82 7.98 1.00
C GLN A 9 -4.05 7.58 0.20
N ILE A 10 -4.73 6.51 0.63
CA ILE A 10 -5.88 5.92 -0.05
C ILE A 10 -6.95 5.51 0.98
N VAL A 11 -8.12 5.10 0.48
CA VAL A 11 -9.17 4.46 1.27
C VAL A 11 -9.21 2.96 0.93
N PRO A 12 -9.74 2.08 1.80
CA PRO A 12 -9.74 0.62 1.61
C PRO A 12 -10.32 0.17 0.27
N GLU A 13 -11.34 0.86 -0.23
CA GLU A 13 -12.03 0.56 -1.50
C GLU A 13 -11.09 0.65 -2.71
N HIS A 14 -9.97 1.38 -2.61
CA HIS A 14 -8.99 1.50 -3.68
C HIS A 14 -7.91 0.41 -3.64
N VAL A 15 -7.79 -0.35 -2.54
CA VAL A 15 -6.69 -1.31 -2.34
C VAL A 15 -6.68 -2.38 -3.42
N ASP A 16 -7.84 -3.01 -3.67
CA ASP A 16 -7.99 -4.07 -4.67
C ASP A 16 -7.67 -3.61 -6.10
N PHE A 17 -7.73 -2.30 -6.35
CA PHE A 17 -7.34 -1.71 -7.62
C PHE A 17 -5.85 -1.38 -7.65
N ILE A 18 -5.34 -0.65 -6.66
CA ILE A 18 -3.99 -0.08 -6.64
C ILE A 18 -2.91 -1.12 -6.35
N GLU A 19 -3.14 -2.02 -5.39
CA GLU A 19 -2.17 -3.05 -4.99
C GLU A 19 -1.65 -3.86 -6.19
N PRO A 20 -2.51 -4.49 -7.03
CA PRO A 20 -2.02 -5.29 -8.15
C PRO A 20 -1.29 -4.46 -9.20
N GLN A 21 -1.62 -3.19 -9.37
CA GLN A 21 -0.94 -2.31 -10.33
C GLN A 21 0.49 -2.03 -9.90
N LEU A 22 0.70 -1.75 -8.61
CA LEU A 22 2.03 -1.54 -8.05
C LEU A 22 2.87 -2.82 -8.08
N LEU A 23 2.28 -3.97 -7.76
CA LEU A 23 2.94 -5.27 -7.89
C LEU A 23 3.33 -5.58 -9.34
N ASN A 24 2.42 -5.34 -10.30
CA ASN A 24 2.71 -5.55 -11.72
C ASN A 24 3.77 -4.58 -12.25
N ALA A 25 3.86 -3.38 -11.67
CA ALA A 25 4.92 -2.40 -11.96
C ALA A 25 6.27 -2.74 -11.31
N GLY A 26 6.36 -3.86 -10.57
CA GLY A 26 7.61 -4.34 -9.99
C GLY A 26 7.82 -3.98 -8.53
N ALA A 27 6.75 -3.65 -7.78
CA ALA A 27 6.86 -3.51 -6.34
C ALA A 27 7.24 -4.85 -5.70
N VAL A 28 8.28 -4.84 -4.86
CA VAL A 28 8.77 -6.03 -4.16
C VAL A 28 8.09 -6.23 -2.81
N SER A 29 7.46 -5.18 -2.29
CA SER A 29 6.73 -5.20 -1.02
C SER A 29 5.70 -4.09 -0.97
N ILE A 30 4.55 -4.38 -0.36
CA ILE A 30 3.50 -3.42 -0.07
C ILE A 30 3.19 -3.49 1.42
N THR A 31 3.09 -2.32 2.05
CA THR A 31 2.75 -2.17 3.47
C THR A 31 1.61 -1.17 3.62
N TYR A 32 0.61 -1.53 4.41
CA TYR A 32 -0.47 -0.65 4.83
C TYR A 32 -0.16 -0.04 6.19
N LEU A 33 -0.20 1.29 6.25
CA LEU A 33 0.02 2.05 7.47
C LEU A 33 -1.22 2.88 7.77
N ASP A 34 -1.48 3.08 9.05
CA ASP A 34 -2.48 4.05 9.50
C ASP A 34 -2.10 5.47 9.05
N ALA A 35 -3.08 6.21 8.49
CA ALA A 35 -2.90 7.60 8.07
C ALA A 35 -3.35 8.61 9.14
N GLU A 36 -4.26 8.24 10.04
CA GLU A 36 -5.01 9.17 10.90
C GLU A 36 -5.02 8.78 12.39
N ASP A 37 -4.22 7.79 12.82
CA ASP A 37 -4.18 7.29 14.21
C ASP A 37 -5.54 6.72 14.67
N GLN A 38 -6.16 5.94 13.78
CA GLN A 38 -7.48 5.37 13.96
C GLN A 38 -7.40 3.96 14.60
N PRO A 39 -8.18 3.66 15.66
CA PRO A 39 -8.24 2.32 16.20
C PRO A 39 -9.01 1.40 15.23
N VAL A 40 -8.47 0.21 14.98
CA VAL A 40 -9.12 -0.82 14.16
C VAL A 40 -9.42 -2.03 15.03
N PHE A 41 -10.67 -2.50 14.99
CA PHE A 41 -11.15 -3.65 15.75
C PHE A 41 -11.55 -4.77 14.79
N GLN A 42 -11.04 -5.98 15.04
CA GLN A 42 -11.49 -7.17 14.36
C GLN A 42 -12.80 -7.64 15.00
N GLU A 43 -13.94 -7.21 14.43
CA GLU A 43 -15.27 -7.60 14.92
C GLU A 43 -15.60 -9.06 14.58
N GLU A 44 -15.25 -9.50 13.37
CA GLU A 44 -15.49 -10.85 12.86
C GLU A 44 -14.22 -11.70 12.90
N LEU A 45 -14.35 -12.96 13.34
CA LEU A 45 -13.23 -13.89 13.35
C LEU A 45 -12.69 -14.10 11.93
N ASP A 46 -11.35 -14.16 11.80
CA ASP A 46 -10.63 -14.31 10.54
C ASP A 46 -10.75 -13.12 9.55
N SER A 47 -11.32 -11.99 9.97
CA SER A 47 -11.26 -10.74 9.19
C SER A 47 -9.98 -9.94 9.43
N THR A 48 -9.48 -9.23 8.41
CA THR A 48 -8.37 -8.27 8.54
C THR A 48 -8.89 -6.89 8.13
N PRO A 49 -9.59 -6.16 9.02
CA PRO A 49 -10.09 -4.83 8.71
C PRO A 49 -8.94 -3.84 8.46
N LEU A 50 -9.17 -2.91 7.53
CA LEU A 50 -8.27 -1.80 7.25
C LEU A 50 -8.84 -0.51 7.86
N TRP A 51 -7.96 0.48 8.08
CA TRP A 51 -8.33 1.84 8.48
C TRP A 51 -9.15 2.55 7.39
N ASP A 52 -10.02 3.49 7.78
CA ASP A 52 -10.84 4.27 6.81
C ASP A 52 -9.95 5.09 5.86
N SER A 53 -8.80 5.55 6.36
CA SER A 53 -7.72 6.10 5.56
C SER A 53 -6.40 5.43 5.92
N LEU A 54 -5.67 4.99 4.90
CA LEU A 54 -4.38 4.32 5.06
C LEU A 54 -3.34 4.92 4.10
N VAL A 55 -2.07 4.84 4.51
CA VAL A 55 -0.93 5.08 3.63
C VAL A 55 -0.45 3.74 3.09
N LEU A 56 -0.64 3.53 1.79
CA LEU A 56 -0.02 2.44 1.06
C LEU A 56 1.43 2.81 0.75
N CYS A 57 2.36 2.01 1.25
CA CYS A 57 3.79 2.11 0.97
C CYS A 57 4.23 0.97 0.04
N ALA A 58 4.66 1.28 -1.17
CA ALA A 58 5.27 0.31 -2.08
C ALA A 58 6.78 0.52 -2.15
N LEU A 59 7.54 -0.57 -2.04
CA LEU A 59 8.99 -0.59 -2.21
C LEU A 59 9.36 -1.19 -3.56
N PHE A 60 10.35 -0.57 -4.19
CA PHE A 60 10.92 -0.99 -5.47
C PHE A 60 12.45 -1.05 -5.36
N GLU A 61 13.08 -1.86 -6.20
CA GLU A 61 14.52 -1.84 -6.34
C GLU A 61 15.01 -0.48 -6.88
N GLU A 62 16.25 -0.12 -6.59
CA GLU A 62 16.84 1.17 -7.00
C GLU A 62 16.78 1.42 -8.51
N ASP A 63 16.89 0.35 -9.31
CA ASP A 63 16.93 0.41 -10.77
C ASP A 63 15.55 0.31 -11.43
N THR A 64 14.45 0.22 -10.66
CA THR A 64 13.10 0.15 -11.23
C THR A 64 12.67 1.48 -11.84
N ASP A 65 12.25 1.48 -13.10
CA ASP A 65 11.68 2.67 -13.75
C ASP A 65 10.22 2.88 -13.31
N LEU A 66 9.94 3.98 -12.62
CA LEU A 66 8.62 4.33 -12.11
C LEU A 66 7.86 5.32 -13.01
N SER A 67 8.37 5.66 -14.20
CA SER A 67 7.75 6.64 -15.09
C SER A 67 6.37 6.21 -15.61
N GLU A 68 6.08 4.91 -15.66
CA GLU A 68 4.75 4.40 -16.03
C GLU A 68 3.76 4.39 -14.84
N VAL A 69 4.24 4.63 -13.61
CA VAL A 69 3.46 4.57 -12.36
C VAL A 69 3.10 5.96 -11.84
N LEU A 70 3.92 6.98 -12.11
CA LEU A 70 3.80 8.38 -11.65
C LEU A 70 3.06 9.27 -12.66
#